data_AF-A0A812YIG3-F1
#
_entry.id   AF-A0A812YIG3-F1
#
_cell.length_a   1.000
_cell.length_b   1.000
_cell.length_c   1.000
_cell.angle_alpha   90.00
_cell.angle_beta   90.00
_cell.angle_gamma   90.00
#
_symmetry.space_group_name_H-M   'P 1'
#
loop_
_entity.id
_entity.type
_entity.pdbx_description
1 polymer ?
#
loop_
_entity_poly.entity_id
_entity_poly.type
_entity_poly.pdbx_seq_one_letter_code
_entity_poly.pdbx_strand_id
1 'polypeptide(L)'
;IWSDEPEDLLLRDPDKDKYQFDRNRFARAVRCAEESRAALVGNWRELGWKKRKKEIEQIVYLDEDEGKKVFVLKFQRWLEQRQLGDCLQRDQGRDPPSSDGKPPRAFLYYRYTPPCFPENAQMRPDGHWATAYHGTWFYGLRSILHHGVLLESTDESAGHEFWLSGLYVTQNLYTANWYARAQNVFNDGVFHRAIMEVKYDPAKRKKYRERGGGQIVVSSDGVAITGVIIQPNSPPNKGEERSEEWNDRLEIIPGRNLEEHQEQKDPPRDASRSR
;
A
#
# COMPACT_ATOMS: atom_id res chain seq x y z
N ILE A 1 -28.34 57.83 5.14
CA ILE A 1 -27.10 57.52 5.89
C ILE A 1 -27.10 56.02 6.07
N TRP A 2 -26.59 55.31 5.07
CA TRP A 2 -26.48 53.85 5.07
C TRP A 2 -25.11 53.53 5.65
N SER A 3 -25.07 52.66 6.65
CA SER A 3 -23.85 52.26 7.36
C SER A 3 -23.09 51.22 6.55
N ASP A 4 -21.85 51.54 6.21
CA ASP A 4 -20.86 50.63 5.65
C ASP A 4 -20.48 49.56 6.70
N GLU A 5 -20.84 48.30 6.44
CA GLU A 5 -20.18 47.14 7.05
C GLU A 5 -18.96 46.78 6.20
N PRO A 6 -17.76 46.59 6.77
CA PRO A 6 -16.59 46.27 5.98
C PRO A 6 -16.60 44.80 5.55
N GLU A 7 -16.60 44.60 4.23
CA GLU A 7 -16.30 43.33 3.57
C GLU A 7 -14.94 42.76 4.00
N ASP A 8 -14.95 41.46 4.27
CA ASP A 8 -13.85 40.52 4.00
C ASP A 8 -12.43 40.91 4.44
N LEU A 9 -12.22 40.92 5.75
CA LEU A 9 -10.98 40.40 6.32
C LEU A 9 -11.15 38.91 6.61
N LEU A 10 -11.19 38.10 5.55
CA LEU A 10 -10.84 36.69 5.63
C LEU A 10 -9.45 36.61 6.28
N LEU A 11 -9.43 36.23 7.55
CA LEU A 11 -8.25 35.82 8.28
C LEU A 11 -7.51 34.80 7.41
N ARG A 12 -6.44 35.25 6.74
CA ARG A 12 -5.48 34.34 6.13
C ARG A 12 -4.96 33.48 7.26
N ASP A 13 -5.34 32.21 7.27
CA ASP A 13 -4.79 31.21 8.14
C ASP A 13 -3.25 31.22 7.99
N PRO A 14 -2.49 31.67 9.00
CA PRO A 14 -1.05 31.84 8.90
C PRO A 14 -0.29 30.50 8.75
N ASP A 15 -0.99 29.36 8.84
CA ASP A 15 -0.43 28.03 8.58
C ASP A 15 -0.64 27.54 7.13
N LYS A 16 -1.45 28.21 6.29
CA LYS A 16 -1.61 27.82 4.87
C LYS A 16 -0.31 27.99 4.06
N ASP A 17 0.49 29.00 4.39
CA ASP A 17 1.74 29.30 3.66
C ASP A 17 2.94 28.45 4.15
N LYS A 18 2.80 27.63 5.21
CA LYS A 18 3.91 26.86 5.79
C LYS A 18 4.15 25.48 5.17
N TYR A 19 3.26 25.02 4.29
CA TYR A 19 3.31 23.64 3.78
C TYR A 19 3.31 23.58 2.26
N GLN A 20 4.24 24.33 1.65
CA GLN A 20 4.51 24.20 0.23
C GLN A 20 5.10 22.82 -0.07
N PHE A 21 4.67 22.20 -1.18
CA PHE A 21 5.21 20.93 -1.65
C PHE A 21 6.74 20.99 -1.83
N ASP A 22 7.47 20.24 -1.01
CA ASP A 22 8.92 20.12 -1.11
C ASP A 22 9.31 19.09 -2.18
N ARG A 23 9.58 19.59 -3.39
CA ARG A 23 10.01 18.77 -4.53
C ARG A 23 11.28 17.97 -4.26
N ASN A 24 12.24 18.53 -3.52
CA ASN A 24 13.52 17.86 -3.27
C ASN A 24 13.35 16.71 -2.29
N ARG A 25 12.52 16.91 -1.25
CA ARG A 25 12.14 15.86 -0.32
C ARG A 25 11.37 14.74 -1.03
N PHE A 26 10.38 15.09 -1.84
CA PHE A 26 9.63 14.11 -2.63
C PHE A 26 10.54 13.30 -3.57
N ALA A 27 11.39 13.98 -4.35
CA ALA A 27 12.30 13.30 -5.28
C ALA A 27 13.27 12.34 -4.57
N ARG A 28 13.75 12.71 -3.38
CA ARG A 28 14.58 11.84 -2.54
C ARG A 28 13.81 10.61 -2.07
N ALA A 29 12.59 10.79 -1.56
CA ALA A 29 11.74 9.69 -1.11
C ALA A 29 11.44 8.70 -2.25
N VAL A 30 11.11 9.21 -3.43
CA VAL A 30 10.90 8.38 -4.64
C VAL A 30 12.16 7.60 -4.99
N ARG A 31 13.32 8.24 -5.02
CA ARG A 31 14.59 7.56 -5.33
C ARG A 31 14.89 6.43 -4.34
N CYS A 32 14.81 6.71 -3.04
CA CYS A 32 15.07 5.70 -2.00
C CYS A 32 14.07 4.53 -2.07
N ALA A 33 12.79 4.83 -2.35
CA ALA A 33 11.76 3.81 -2.51
C ALA A 33 12.01 2.94 -3.75
N GLU A 34 12.44 3.53 -4.88
CA GLU A 34 12.77 2.79 -6.11
C GLU A 34 14.00 1.89 -5.94
N GLU A 35 15.07 2.40 -5.33
CA GLU A 35 16.27 1.63 -5.00
C GLU A 35 15.92 0.38 -4.18
N SER A 36 15.01 0.53 -3.21
CA SER A 36 14.56 -0.57 -2.37
C SER A 36 13.62 -1.55 -3.12
N ARG A 37 12.86 -1.05 -4.12
CA ARG A 37 11.85 -1.82 -4.86
C ARG A 37 12.44 -2.65 -6.00
N ALA A 38 13.42 -2.13 -6.73
CA ALA A 38 13.80 -2.58 -8.07
C ALA A 38 14.13 -4.08 -8.18
N ALA A 39 14.61 -4.71 -7.10
CA ALA A 39 14.96 -6.13 -7.09
C ALA A 39 13.83 -7.10 -6.71
N LEU A 40 12.68 -6.61 -6.19
CA LEU A 40 11.71 -7.47 -5.50
C LEU A 40 10.38 -7.64 -6.23
N VAL A 41 9.96 -6.66 -7.05
CA VAL A 41 8.65 -6.70 -7.73
C VAL A 41 8.54 -7.87 -8.71
N GLY A 42 9.62 -8.18 -9.45
CA GLY A 42 9.65 -9.36 -10.33
C GLY A 42 9.42 -10.67 -9.55
N ASN A 43 10.09 -10.81 -8.40
CA ASN A 43 10.01 -12.01 -7.56
C ASN A 43 8.60 -12.21 -6.97
N TRP A 44 7.86 -11.13 -6.68
CA TRP A 44 6.48 -11.24 -6.19
C TRP A 44 5.55 -11.89 -7.22
N ARG A 45 5.72 -11.56 -8.51
CA ARG A 45 4.94 -12.19 -9.59
C ARG A 45 5.26 -13.66 -9.75
N GLU A 46 6.53 -14.04 -9.64
CA GLU A 46 6.94 -15.45 -9.72
C GLU A 46 6.28 -16.31 -8.62
N LEU A 47 6.07 -15.75 -7.42
CA LEU A 47 5.28 -16.43 -6.38
C LEU A 47 3.79 -16.56 -6.75
N GLY A 48 3.23 -15.50 -7.34
CA GLY A 48 1.80 -15.40 -7.67
C GLY A 48 1.37 -16.29 -8.84
N TRP A 49 2.20 -16.39 -9.88
CA TRP A 49 1.81 -16.84 -11.23
C TRP A 49 1.70 -18.36 -11.44
N LYS A 50 1.92 -19.20 -10.42
CA LYS A 50 1.76 -20.66 -10.60
C LYS A 50 0.33 -20.99 -11.10
N LYS A 51 0.22 -21.71 -12.23
CA LYS A 51 -1.04 -21.97 -12.95
C LYS A 51 -2.12 -22.59 -12.03
N ARG A 52 -3.34 -22.05 -12.14
CA ARG A 52 -4.62 -22.55 -11.59
C ARG A 52 -4.57 -22.94 -10.10
N LYS A 53 -4.22 -21.97 -9.26
CA LYS A 53 -4.38 -22.09 -7.82
C LYS A 53 -5.88 -22.25 -7.44
N LYS A 54 -6.18 -23.24 -6.60
CA LYS A 54 -7.53 -23.49 -6.07
C LYS A 54 -7.97 -22.34 -5.17
N GLU A 55 -9.27 -22.11 -5.06
CA GLU A 55 -9.84 -21.25 -4.02
C GLU A 55 -9.41 -21.75 -2.64
N ILE A 56 -9.17 -20.81 -1.71
CA ILE A 56 -8.87 -21.12 -0.31
C ILE A 56 -10.06 -20.68 0.51
N GLU A 57 -10.57 -21.59 1.34
CA GLU A 57 -11.65 -21.28 2.27
C GLU A 57 -11.13 -20.38 3.39
N GLN A 58 -12.01 -19.53 3.90
CA GLN A 58 -11.71 -18.71 5.07
C GLN A 58 -11.52 -19.58 6.31
N ILE A 59 -10.76 -19.06 7.27
CA ILE A 59 -10.75 -19.63 8.61
C ILE A 59 -12.00 -19.16 9.35
N VAL A 60 -12.75 -20.10 9.92
CA VAL A 60 -13.95 -19.81 10.69
C VAL A 60 -13.53 -19.64 12.15
N TYR A 61 -13.70 -18.42 12.67
CA TYR A 61 -13.59 -18.11 14.09
C TYR A 61 -14.94 -18.38 14.78
N LEU A 62 -14.93 -18.52 16.11
CA LEU A 62 -16.17 -18.70 16.87
C LEU A 62 -17.06 -17.45 16.76
N ASP A 63 -16.44 -16.27 16.70
CA ASP A 63 -17.07 -15.01 16.37
C ASP A 63 -16.18 -14.15 15.44
N GLU A 64 -16.78 -13.28 14.62
CA GLU A 64 -16.04 -12.44 13.66
C GLU A 64 -15.08 -11.45 14.37
N ASP A 65 -15.43 -11.05 15.59
CA ASP A 65 -14.65 -10.08 16.35
C ASP A 65 -13.38 -10.69 16.95
N GLU A 66 -13.36 -12.00 17.20
CA GLU A 66 -12.21 -12.79 17.62
C GLU A 66 -11.16 -12.75 16.51
N GLY A 67 -11.55 -13.04 15.27
CA GLY A 67 -10.66 -12.96 14.11
C GLY A 67 -10.07 -11.55 13.93
N LYS A 68 -10.88 -10.51 14.12
CA LYS A 68 -10.41 -9.11 14.10
C LYS A 68 -9.42 -8.83 15.23
N LYS A 69 -9.71 -9.24 16.47
CA LYS A 69 -8.83 -9.04 17.63
C LYS A 69 -7.49 -9.74 17.43
N VAL A 70 -7.51 -11.00 16.98
CA VAL A 70 -6.30 -11.77 16.66
C VAL A 70 -5.48 -11.04 15.59
N PHE A 71 -6.12 -10.58 14.51
CA PHE A 71 -5.46 -9.80 13.48
C PHE A 71 -4.82 -8.52 14.05
N VAL A 72 -5.59 -7.70 14.79
CA VAL A 72 -5.10 -6.43 15.34
C VAL A 72 -3.86 -6.63 16.20
N LEU A 73 -3.84 -7.65 17.06
CA LEU A 73 -2.67 -7.98 17.88
C LEU A 73 -1.45 -8.37 17.04
N LYS A 74 -1.63 -9.21 16.01
CA LYS A 74 -0.53 -9.63 15.13
C LYS A 74 -0.02 -8.49 14.26
N PHE A 75 -0.93 -7.66 13.75
CA PHE A 75 -0.59 -6.52 12.91
C PHE A 75 0.14 -5.43 13.71
N GLN A 76 -0.27 -5.17 14.95
CA GLN A 76 0.45 -4.27 15.85
C GLN A 76 1.90 -4.73 16.07
N ARG A 77 2.12 -6.02 16.36
CA ARG A 77 3.47 -6.59 16.47
C ARG A 77 4.26 -6.47 15.17
N TRP A 78 3.61 -6.69 14.02
CA TRP A 78 4.23 -6.54 12.70
C TRP A 78 4.70 -5.10 12.46
N LEU A 79 3.92 -4.11 12.87
CA LEU A 79 4.27 -2.69 12.82
C LEU A 79 5.43 -2.35 13.76
N GLU A 80 5.38 -2.81 15.01
CA GLU A 80 6.42 -2.58 16.02
C GLU A 80 7.78 -3.12 15.58
N GLN A 81 7.83 -4.36 15.07
CA GLN A 81 9.05 -4.97 14.53
C GLN A 81 9.68 -4.18 13.38
N ARG A 82 8.88 -3.33 12.71
CA ARG A 82 9.30 -2.52 11.56
C ARG A 82 9.47 -1.04 11.93
N GLN A 83 9.29 -0.68 13.19
CA GLN A 83 9.33 0.69 13.70
C GLN A 83 8.29 1.59 13.04
N LEU A 84 7.09 1.03 12.79
CA LEU A 84 5.96 1.71 12.16
C LEU A 84 4.77 1.91 13.12
N GLY A 85 4.92 1.59 14.41
CA GLY A 85 3.84 1.67 15.39
C GLY A 85 3.17 3.04 15.47
N ASP A 86 3.96 4.11 15.34
CA ASP A 86 3.44 5.49 15.39
C ASP A 86 2.94 6.00 14.03
N CYS A 87 3.16 5.24 12.95
CA CYS A 87 2.77 5.64 11.60
C CYS A 87 1.30 5.35 11.30
N LEU A 88 0.68 4.43 12.04
CA LEU A 88 -0.69 3.98 11.80
C LEU A 88 -1.52 3.99 13.08
N GLN A 89 -2.60 4.75 13.08
CA GLN A 89 -3.55 4.77 14.19
C GLN A 89 -4.87 4.13 13.77
N ARG A 90 -5.30 3.09 14.50
CA ARG A 90 -6.60 2.45 14.31
C ARG A 90 -7.73 3.47 14.51
N ASP A 91 -8.64 3.55 13.54
CA ASP A 91 -9.84 4.39 13.62
C ASP A 91 -11.06 3.60 13.13
N GLN A 92 -11.81 3.04 14.08
CA GLN A 92 -12.98 2.19 13.82
C GLN A 92 -14.16 2.97 13.23
N GLY A 93 -14.25 4.28 13.49
CA GLY A 93 -15.31 5.12 12.94
C GLY A 93 -15.22 5.29 11.42
N ARG A 94 -14.08 4.93 10.83
CA ARG A 94 -13.80 5.01 9.39
C ARG A 94 -13.68 3.66 8.70
N ASP A 95 -14.03 2.57 9.36
CA ASP A 95 -14.07 1.25 8.71
C ASP A 95 -15.06 1.27 7.54
N PRO A 96 -14.62 0.90 6.32
CA PRO A 96 -15.52 0.72 5.21
C PRO A 96 -16.56 -0.38 5.49
N PRO A 97 -17.77 -0.28 4.88
CA PRO A 97 -18.73 -1.37 4.87
C PRO A 97 -18.12 -2.66 4.32
N SER A 98 -18.44 -3.79 4.95
CA SER A 98 -17.95 -5.10 4.47
C SER A 98 -18.39 -5.41 3.04
N SER A 99 -19.54 -4.88 2.61
CA SER A 99 -20.07 -5.00 1.25
C SER A 99 -19.16 -4.45 0.15
N ASP A 100 -18.21 -3.59 0.51
CA ASP A 100 -17.32 -2.94 -0.45
C ASP A 100 -16.14 -3.84 -0.87
N GLY A 101 -16.01 -5.02 -0.27
CA GLY A 101 -14.97 -6.01 -0.59
C GLY A 101 -15.48 -7.23 -1.33
N LYS A 102 -14.57 -7.99 -1.95
CA LYS A 102 -14.86 -9.33 -2.45
C LYS A 102 -13.79 -10.33 -1.99
N PRO A 103 -14.13 -11.23 -1.04
CA PRO A 103 -15.44 -11.43 -0.42
C PRO A 103 -15.90 -10.24 0.46
N PRO A 104 -17.22 -10.10 0.73
CA PRO A 104 -17.75 -9.02 1.55
C PRO A 104 -17.43 -9.27 3.04
N ARG A 105 -16.28 -8.78 3.49
CA ARG A 105 -15.70 -9.01 4.82
C ARG A 105 -15.33 -7.70 5.47
N ALA A 106 -15.28 -7.69 6.81
CA ALA A 106 -14.90 -6.50 7.55
C ALA A 106 -13.58 -5.90 7.06
N PHE A 107 -13.54 -4.58 7.06
CA PHE A 107 -12.34 -3.80 6.85
C PHE A 107 -11.94 -3.15 8.16
N LEU A 108 -10.64 -2.92 8.32
CA LEU A 108 -10.06 -2.18 9.43
C LEU A 108 -9.30 -0.99 8.87
N TYR A 109 -9.75 0.21 9.19
CA TYR A 109 -9.10 1.45 8.81
C TYR A 109 -8.04 1.87 9.82
N TYR A 110 -6.88 2.28 9.30
CA TYR A 110 -5.79 2.88 10.04
C TYR A 110 -5.44 4.21 9.39
N ARG A 111 -5.59 5.30 10.14
CA ARG A 111 -5.14 6.61 9.71
C ARG A 111 -3.61 6.62 9.64
N TYR A 112 -3.08 7.16 8.54
CA TYR A 112 -1.64 7.30 8.36
C TYR A 112 -1.16 8.63 8.93
N THR A 113 -0.17 8.55 9.80
CA THR A 113 0.57 9.68 10.34
C THR A 113 1.98 9.62 9.79
N PRO A 114 2.34 10.50 8.84
CA PRO A 114 3.65 10.45 8.20
C PRO A 114 4.78 10.57 9.25
N PRO A 115 5.74 9.63 9.29
CA PRO A 115 6.88 9.77 10.18
C PRO A 115 7.73 10.99 9.81
N CYS A 116 8.49 11.50 10.78
CA CYS A 116 9.38 12.63 10.60
C CYS A 116 10.75 12.27 10.00
N PHE A 117 10.86 11.11 9.34
CA PHE A 117 12.11 10.69 8.70
C PHE A 117 12.46 11.60 7.51
N PRO A 118 13.76 11.88 7.28
CA PRO A 118 14.23 12.62 6.10
C PRO A 118 13.81 12.02 4.76
N GLU A 119 13.66 10.69 4.72
CA GLU A 119 13.33 9.89 3.53
C GLU A 119 11.81 9.78 3.28
N ASN A 120 10.98 10.32 4.18
CA ASN A 120 9.54 10.39 3.98
C ASN A 120 9.17 11.64 3.19
N ALA A 121 8.30 11.53 2.19
CA ALA A 121 7.87 12.67 1.37
C ALA A 121 6.96 13.65 2.11
N GLN A 122 6.26 13.20 3.15
CA GLN A 122 5.26 13.98 3.91
C GLN A 122 4.26 14.72 3.00
N MET A 123 3.76 14.03 1.98
CA MET A 123 2.74 14.55 1.07
C MET A 123 1.50 14.97 1.85
N ARG A 124 1.02 16.19 1.60
CA ARG A 124 -0.20 16.71 2.19
C ARG A 124 -1.23 16.99 1.10
N PRO A 125 -2.46 16.45 1.23
CA PRO A 125 -3.50 16.73 0.26
C PRO A 125 -4.04 18.14 0.43
N ASP A 126 -4.44 18.75 -0.69
CA ASP A 126 -5.20 20.00 -0.70
C ASP A 126 -6.70 19.69 -0.53
N GLY A 127 -7.51 20.66 -0.12
CA GLY A 127 -8.94 20.51 0.15
C GLY A 127 -9.76 20.10 -1.08
N HIS A 128 -9.28 20.39 -2.29
CA HIS A 128 -9.92 20.00 -3.54
C HIS A 128 -9.57 18.57 -4.01
N TRP A 129 -8.67 17.87 -3.31
CA TRP A 129 -8.25 16.53 -3.70
C TRP A 129 -9.34 15.49 -3.41
N ALA A 130 -9.52 14.57 -4.36
CA ALA A 130 -10.53 13.53 -4.27
C ALA A 130 -9.98 12.26 -3.60
N THR A 131 -10.83 11.51 -2.91
CA THR A 131 -10.44 10.21 -2.32
C THR A 131 -10.35 9.15 -3.41
N ALA A 132 -9.32 8.31 -3.32
CA ALA A 132 -9.17 7.10 -4.11
C ALA A 132 -8.45 6.02 -3.30
N TYR A 133 -8.31 4.84 -3.90
CA TYR A 133 -7.77 3.64 -3.29
C TYR A 133 -6.76 2.96 -4.21
N HIS A 134 -5.78 2.30 -3.60
CA HIS A 134 -4.75 1.54 -4.31
C HIS A 134 -4.49 0.21 -3.59
N GLY A 135 -4.83 -0.91 -4.22
CA GLY A 135 -4.50 -2.24 -3.70
C GLY A 135 -3.02 -2.57 -3.91
N THR A 136 -2.38 -3.19 -2.92
CA THR A 136 -0.95 -3.52 -2.97
C THR A 136 -0.64 -4.86 -2.32
N TRP A 137 0.63 -5.24 -2.32
CA TRP A 137 1.19 -6.35 -1.53
C TRP A 137 1.63 -5.82 -0.16
N PHE A 138 1.42 -6.61 0.91
CA PHE A 138 2.03 -6.39 2.22
C PHE A 138 3.56 -6.26 2.16
N TYR A 139 4.21 -6.94 1.22
CA TYR A 139 5.66 -6.82 1.01
C TYR A 139 6.11 -5.39 0.66
N GLY A 140 5.23 -4.57 0.07
CA GLY A 140 5.51 -3.17 -0.22
C GLY A 140 5.09 -2.20 0.90
N LEU A 141 4.26 -2.65 1.84
CA LEU A 141 3.60 -1.77 2.81
C LEU A 141 4.60 -1.03 3.70
N ARG A 142 5.67 -1.69 4.16
CA ARG A 142 6.71 -1.06 4.97
C ARG A 142 7.38 0.10 4.23
N SER A 143 7.76 -0.11 2.97
CA SER A 143 8.39 0.91 2.13
C SER A 143 7.45 2.09 1.88
N ILE A 144 6.19 1.81 1.52
CA ILE A 144 5.16 2.83 1.28
C ILE A 144 4.96 3.71 2.52
N LEU A 145 4.86 3.12 3.71
CA LEU A 145 4.67 3.85 4.96
C LEU A 145 5.93 4.61 5.40
N HIS A 146 7.11 4.04 5.19
CA HIS A 146 8.37 4.68 5.56
C HIS A 146 8.69 5.88 4.65
N HIS A 147 8.53 5.75 3.34
CA HIS A 147 8.83 6.82 2.39
C HIS A 147 7.64 7.74 2.11
N GLY A 148 6.41 7.34 2.45
CA GLY A 148 5.22 8.16 2.25
C GLY A 148 4.90 8.41 0.78
N VAL A 149 5.32 7.51 -0.13
CA VAL A 149 5.09 7.61 -1.57
C VAL A 149 4.54 6.31 -2.13
N LEU A 150 3.71 6.42 -3.15
CA LEU A 150 3.35 5.32 -4.04
C LEU A 150 4.09 5.51 -5.36
N LEU A 151 4.82 4.50 -5.78
CA LEU A 151 5.63 4.56 -7.00
C LEU A 151 4.80 4.31 -8.24
N GLU A 152 5.14 4.98 -9.34
CA GLU A 152 4.52 4.75 -10.62
C GLU A 152 4.87 3.34 -11.15
N SER A 153 3.92 2.75 -11.88
CA SER A 153 4.22 1.63 -12.75
C SER A 153 4.78 2.17 -14.05
N THR A 154 6.04 1.85 -14.37
CA THR A 154 6.75 2.30 -15.58
C THR A 154 7.12 1.13 -16.51
N ASP A 155 6.97 -0.10 -16.05
CA ASP A 155 7.36 -1.32 -16.76
C ASP A 155 6.10 -2.09 -17.21
N GLU A 156 5.87 -2.07 -18.52
CA GLU A 156 4.77 -2.79 -19.18
C GLU A 156 4.83 -4.30 -18.94
N SER A 157 6.04 -4.86 -18.86
CA SER A 157 6.24 -6.30 -18.66
C SER A 157 5.97 -6.73 -17.21
N ALA A 158 6.14 -5.83 -16.24
CA ALA A 158 5.91 -6.09 -14.81
C ALA A 158 4.47 -5.80 -14.37
N GLY A 159 3.68 -5.04 -15.12
CA GLY A 159 2.31 -4.67 -14.74
C GLY A 159 1.28 -5.78 -14.95
N HIS A 160 0.28 -5.85 -14.06
CA HIS A 160 -0.98 -6.55 -14.32
C HIS A 160 -1.91 -5.58 -15.06
N GLU A 161 -2.27 -5.90 -16.31
CA GLU A 161 -3.05 -5.01 -17.19
C GLU A 161 -2.42 -3.61 -17.37
N PHE A 162 -1.12 -3.51 -17.62
CA PHE A 162 -0.50 -2.23 -17.93
C PHE A 162 -1.07 -1.64 -19.22
N TRP A 163 -1.41 -0.35 -19.21
CA TRP A 163 -1.76 0.37 -20.44
C TRP A 163 -1.22 1.80 -20.54
N LEU A 164 -0.69 2.34 -19.44
CA LEU A 164 -0.07 3.66 -19.39
C LEU A 164 0.89 3.75 -18.19
N SER A 165 2.04 4.39 -18.38
CA SER A 165 2.94 4.68 -17.26
C SER A 165 2.27 5.61 -16.24
N GLY A 166 2.31 5.24 -14.97
CA GLY A 166 1.77 6.06 -13.89
C GLY A 166 1.34 5.27 -12.66
N LEU A 167 0.83 5.99 -11.67
CA LEU A 167 0.23 5.43 -10.47
C LEU A 167 -1.25 5.19 -10.71
N TYR A 168 -1.70 3.95 -10.50
CA TYR A 168 -3.08 3.53 -10.70
C TYR A 168 -3.84 3.60 -9.40
N VAL A 169 -4.91 4.39 -9.37
CA VAL A 169 -5.83 4.50 -8.24
C VAL A 169 -7.27 4.34 -8.74
N THR A 170 -8.21 4.12 -7.84
CA THR A 170 -9.63 4.02 -8.18
C THR A 170 -10.47 4.62 -7.08
N GLN A 171 -11.59 5.25 -7.41
CA GLN A 171 -12.53 5.75 -6.39
C GLN A 171 -13.42 4.62 -5.83
N ASN A 172 -13.32 3.42 -6.38
CA ASN A 172 -14.10 2.26 -5.97
C ASN A 172 -13.23 1.32 -5.12
N LEU A 173 -13.55 1.19 -3.84
CA LEU A 173 -12.82 0.33 -2.91
C LEU A 173 -12.84 -1.15 -3.34
N TYR A 174 -13.95 -1.63 -3.90
CA TYR A 174 -14.07 -2.97 -4.45
C TYR A 174 -13.05 -3.19 -5.57
N THR A 175 -12.89 -2.21 -6.47
CA THR A 175 -11.89 -2.29 -7.54
C THR A 175 -10.49 -2.35 -6.95
N ALA A 176 -10.17 -1.53 -5.94
CA ALA A 176 -8.86 -1.59 -5.29
C ALA A 176 -8.60 -2.91 -4.57
N ASN A 177 -9.63 -3.52 -3.99
CA ASN A 177 -9.57 -4.82 -3.31
C ASN A 177 -9.12 -5.96 -4.25
N TRP A 178 -9.52 -5.93 -5.51
CA TRP A 178 -9.01 -6.86 -6.53
C TRP A 178 -7.50 -6.76 -6.76
N TYR A 179 -6.93 -5.56 -6.61
CA TYR A 179 -5.50 -5.32 -6.71
C TYR A 179 -4.75 -5.55 -5.39
N ALA A 180 -5.46 -5.62 -4.27
CA ALA A 180 -4.90 -5.97 -2.98
C ALA A 180 -4.70 -7.48 -2.90
N ARG A 181 -3.44 -7.91 -3.02
CA ARG A 181 -3.09 -9.31 -3.15
C ARG A 181 -3.22 -10.01 -1.81
N ALA A 182 -3.89 -11.17 -1.81
CA ALA A 182 -4.09 -11.96 -0.60
C ALA A 182 -2.77 -12.57 -0.14
N GLN A 183 -2.42 -12.37 1.13
CA GLN A 183 -1.17 -12.89 1.70
C GLN A 183 -1.37 -13.47 3.10
N ASN A 184 -0.78 -14.63 3.35
CA ASN A 184 -0.63 -15.23 4.67
C ASN A 184 0.52 -14.56 5.42
N VAL A 185 0.30 -13.32 5.88
CA VAL A 185 1.35 -12.44 6.44
C VAL A 185 1.96 -13.01 7.73
N PHE A 186 1.18 -13.76 8.51
CA PHE A 186 1.60 -14.27 9.82
C PHE A 186 1.90 -15.76 9.84
N ASN A 187 1.94 -16.42 8.68
CA ASN A 187 2.14 -17.87 8.55
C ASN A 187 1.18 -18.71 9.42
N ASP A 188 -0.05 -18.23 9.61
CA ASP A 188 -1.09 -18.89 10.41
C ASP A 188 -2.22 -19.48 9.55
N GLY A 189 -2.10 -19.37 8.23
CA GLY A 189 -3.10 -19.83 7.27
C GLY A 189 -4.19 -18.80 6.99
N VAL A 190 -4.19 -17.64 7.68
CA VAL A 190 -5.15 -16.56 7.48
C VAL A 190 -4.60 -15.59 6.44
N PHE A 191 -5.37 -15.35 5.39
CA PHE A 191 -4.97 -14.42 4.33
C PHE A 191 -5.51 -13.02 4.61
N HIS A 192 -4.70 -12.01 4.36
CA HIS A 192 -5.04 -10.60 4.54
C HIS A 192 -4.78 -9.82 3.25
N ARG A 193 -5.49 -8.70 3.07
CA ARG A 193 -5.32 -7.78 1.93
C ARG A 193 -5.03 -6.36 2.42
N ALA A 194 -4.09 -5.69 1.78
CA ALA A 194 -3.71 -4.31 2.09
C ALA A 194 -4.12 -3.36 0.97
N ILE A 195 -4.85 -2.31 1.33
CA ILE A 195 -5.31 -1.25 0.43
C ILE A 195 -4.86 0.08 1.02
N MET A 196 -4.29 0.95 0.20
CA MET A 196 -3.97 2.32 0.58
C MET A 196 -5.18 3.20 0.31
N GLU A 197 -5.63 3.96 1.31
CA GLU A 197 -6.49 5.13 1.09
C GLU A 197 -5.60 6.32 0.76
N VAL A 198 -5.95 7.01 -0.32
CA VAL A 198 -5.23 8.20 -0.76
C VAL A 198 -6.18 9.34 -1.09
N LYS A 199 -5.62 10.54 -1.06
CA LYS A 199 -6.15 11.70 -1.75
C LYS A 199 -5.33 11.92 -3.00
N TYR A 200 -5.98 12.24 -4.12
CA TYR A 200 -5.31 12.58 -5.37
C TYR A 200 -5.78 13.91 -5.93
N ASP A 201 -4.87 14.59 -6.63
CA ASP A 201 -5.13 15.82 -7.37
C ASP A 201 -5.79 15.51 -8.72
N PRO A 202 -7.06 15.88 -8.96
CA PRO A 202 -7.70 15.68 -10.24
C PRO A 202 -7.02 16.40 -11.40
N ALA A 203 -6.30 17.51 -11.14
CA ALA A 203 -5.54 18.25 -12.15
C ALA A 203 -4.29 17.49 -12.63
N LYS A 204 -3.77 16.54 -11.83
CA LYS A 204 -2.64 15.66 -12.18
C LYS A 204 -3.08 14.31 -12.76
N ARG A 205 -4.37 14.17 -13.12
CA ARG A 205 -4.89 12.99 -13.81
C ARG A 205 -4.32 12.89 -15.22
N LYS A 206 -3.55 11.84 -15.49
CA LYS A 206 -3.05 11.49 -16.83
C LYS A 206 -4.15 10.85 -17.69
N LYS A 207 -4.92 9.92 -17.12
CA LYS A 207 -5.99 9.19 -17.84
C LYS A 207 -7.05 8.63 -16.90
N TYR A 208 -8.28 8.48 -17.40
CA TYR A 208 -9.35 7.70 -16.78
C TYR A 208 -9.74 6.55 -17.69
N ARG A 209 -10.02 5.38 -17.11
CA ARG A 209 -10.53 4.20 -17.81
C ARG A 209 -11.72 3.63 -17.03
N GLU A 210 -12.89 3.64 -17.65
CA GLU A 210 -14.10 3.09 -17.04
C GLU A 210 -14.05 1.55 -16.96
N ARG A 211 -13.59 0.89 -18.04
CA ARG A 211 -13.38 -0.56 -18.08
C ARG A 211 -12.42 -1.00 -16.97
N GLY A 212 -12.82 -1.99 -16.18
CA GLY A 212 -12.06 -2.47 -15.02
C GLY A 212 -12.47 -1.84 -13.69
N GLY A 213 -13.62 -1.17 -13.63
CA GLY A 213 -14.18 -0.64 -12.39
C GLY A 213 -13.71 0.79 -12.05
N GLY A 214 -13.43 1.60 -13.08
CA GLY A 214 -13.06 3.01 -12.93
C GLY A 214 -11.65 3.21 -12.36
N GLN A 215 -10.65 3.13 -13.23
CA GLN A 215 -9.24 3.32 -12.86
C GLN A 215 -8.73 4.66 -13.36
N ILE A 216 -7.96 5.33 -12.52
CA ILE A 216 -7.39 6.65 -12.75
C ILE A 216 -5.87 6.50 -12.71
N VAL A 217 -5.21 6.97 -13.76
CA VAL A 217 -3.75 7.07 -13.80
C VAL A 217 -3.36 8.49 -13.44
N VAL A 218 -2.55 8.64 -12.40
CA VAL A 218 -2.04 9.91 -11.88
C VAL A 218 -0.51 9.87 -11.79
N SER A 219 0.12 11.02 -11.55
CA SER A 219 1.52 11.06 -11.13
C SER A 219 1.67 10.85 -9.62
N SER A 220 2.79 10.29 -9.20
CA SER A 220 3.07 10.04 -7.77
C SER A 220 3.08 11.34 -6.93
N ASP A 221 3.49 12.46 -7.51
CA ASP A 221 3.51 13.77 -6.87
C ASP A 221 2.12 14.43 -6.79
N GLY A 222 1.08 13.77 -7.31
CA GLY A 222 -0.32 14.17 -7.22
C GLY A 222 -1.12 13.29 -6.27
N VAL A 223 -0.45 12.53 -5.40
CA VAL A 223 -1.09 11.61 -4.46
C VAL A 223 -0.51 11.77 -3.06
N ALA A 224 -1.39 11.79 -2.07
CA ALA A 224 -1.04 11.81 -0.66
C ALA A 224 -1.74 10.63 0.03
N ILE A 225 -0.98 9.84 0.78
CA ILE A 225 -1.52 8.73 1.55
C ILE A 225 -2.23 9.30 2.77
N THR A 226 -3.47 8.86 3.02
CA THR A 226 -4.25 9.28 4.19
C THR A 226 -4.50 8.14 5.17
N GLY A 227 -4.43 6.90 4.70
CA GLY A 227 -4.59 5.73 5.55
C GLY A 227 -4.30 4.41 4.86
N VAL A 228 -4.39 3.36 5.65
CA VAL A 228 -4.33 1.97 5.22
C VAL A 228 -5.62 1.30 5.62
N ILE A 229 -6.25 0.63 4.67
CA ILE A 229 -7.41 -0.24 4.87
C ILE A 229 -6.90 -1.68 4.79
N ILE A 230 -7.08 -2.44 5.86
CA ILE A 230 -6.79 -3.87 5.85
C ILE A 230 -8.09 -4.65 5.81
N GLN A 231 -8.16 -5.65 4.94
CA GLN A 231 -9.22 -6.66 4.97
C GLN A 231 -8.67 -7.96 5.58
N PRO A 232 -8.86 -8.22 6.88
CA PRO A 232 -8.40 -9.44 7.51
C PRO A 232 -9.24 -10.66 7.09
N ASN A 233 -8.64 -11.86 7.13
CA ASN A 233 -9.30 -13.12 6.80
C ASN A 233 -10.04 -13.08 5.45
N SER A 234 -9.36 -12.52 4.44
CA SER A 234 -9.88 -12.32 3.10
C SER A 234 -9.11 -13.17 2.09
N PRO A 235 -9.42 -14.49 2.03
CA PRO A 235 -8.70 -15.41 1.17
C PRO A 235 -8.86 -15.09 -0.33
N PRO A 236 -7.95 -15.62 -1.16
CA PRO A 236 -8.00 -15.48 -2.60
C PRO A 236 -9.04 -16.41 -3.23
N ASN A 237 -9.78 -15.87 -4.20
CA ASN A 237 -10.65 -16.69 -5.05
C ASN A 237 -9.81 -17.58 -6.00
N LYS A 238 -10.49 -18.51 -6.67
CA LYS A 238 -9.87 -19.36 -7.69
C LYS A 238 -9.15 -18.52 -8.76
N GLY A 239 -7.87 -18.82 -8.97
CA GLY A 239 -7.05 -18.17 -10.00
C GLY A 239 -6.46 -16.81 -9.61
N GLU A 240 -6.75 -16.28 -8.42
CA GLU A 240 -6.12 -15.03 -7.96
C GLU A 240 -4.65 -15.24 -7.57
N GLU A 241 -3.83 -14.22 -7.87
CA GLU A 241 -2.47 -14.11 -7.38
C GLU A 241 -2.45 -13.96 -5.85
N ARG A 242 -1.52 -14.66 -5.19
CA ARG A 242 -1.41 -14.72 -3.73
C ARG A 242 -0.03 -15.16 -3.25
N SER A 243 0.29 -14.82 -1.99
CA SER A 243 1.41 -15.41 -1.23
C SER A 243 0.86 -16.34 -0.16
N GLU A 244 1.14 -17.65 -0.27
CA GLU A 244 0.64 -18.66 0.68
C GLU A 244 1.42 -18.68 2.00
N GLU A 245 2.61 -18.06 2.00
CA GLU A 245 3.49 -17.90 3.14
C GLU A 245 4.11 -16.49 3.09
N TRP A 246 4.62 -16.03 4.23
CA TRP A 246 5.44 -14.84 4.34
C TRP A 246 6.92 -15.18 4.19
N ASN A 247 7.60 -14.46 3.29
CA ASN A 247 9.04 -14.56 3.05
C ASN A 247 9.70 -13.19 3.26
N ASP A 248 10.45 -13.05 4.35
CA ASP A 248 11.13 -11.80 4.72
C ASP A 248 12.10 -11.28 3.63
N ARG A 249 12.61 -12.16 2.75
CA ARG A 249 13.50 -11.76 1.65
C ARG A 249 12.78 -11.00 0.54
N LEU A 250 11.45 -11.04 0.53
CA LEU A 250 10.62 -10.36 -0.45
C LEU A 250 10.04 -9.05 0.07
N GLU A 251 10.18 -8.76 1.36
CA GLU A 251 9.80 -7.47 1.90
C GLU A 251 10.75 -6.38 1.44
N ILE A 252 10.19 -5.24 1.00
CA ILE A 252 11.00 -4.05 0.73
C ILE A 252 11.36 -3.40 2.07
N ILE A 253 12.64 -3.47 2.42
CA ILE A 253 13.21 -2.89 3.64
C ILE A 253 13.90 -1.56 3.30
N PRO A 254 13.39 -0.42 3.79
CA PRO A 254 14.03 0.88 3.59
C PRO A 254 15.49 0.88 4.06
N GLY A 255 16.38 1.43 3.24
CA GLY A 255 17.80 1.61 3.57
C GLY A 255 18.66 0.34 3.50
N ARG A 256 18.11 -0.82 3.12
CA ARG A 256 18.92 -2.04 2.89
C ARG A 256 19.55 -1.98 1.50
N ASN A 257 20.88 -1.95 1.42
CA ASN A 257 21.61 -2.13 0.17
C ASN A 257 21.47 -3.59 -0.31
N LEU A 258 21.15 -3.77 -1.59
CA LEU A 258 20.89 -5.09 -2.20
C LEU A 258 22.15 -5.96 -2.38
N GLU A 259 23.35 -5.43 -2.12
CA GLU A 259 24.62 -6.14 -2.27
C GLU A 259 24.82 -7.25 -1.23
N GLU A 260 24.19 -7.15 -0.05
CA GLU A 260 24.36 -8.13 1.05
C GLU A 260 23.71 -9.50 0.79
N HIS A 261 22.89 -9.66 -0.26
CA HIS A 261 22.15 -10.92 -0.53
C HIS A 261 22.75 -11.79 -1.65
N GLN A 262 23.82 -11.36 -2.33
CA GLN A 262 24.47 -12.20 -3.36
C GLN A 262 25.46 -13.22 -2.78
N GLU A 263 25.85 -13.14 -1.51
CA GLU A 263 26.88 -14.01 -0.91
C GLU A 263 26.41 -15.39 -0.37
N GLN A 264 25.13 -15.76 -0.51
CA GLN A 264 24.64 -17.08 -0.04
C GLN A 264 24.03 -17.95 -1.14
N LYS A 265 24.65 -17.99 -2.33
CA LYS A 265 24.20 -18.87 -3.42
C LYS A 265 25.07 -20.08 -3.76
N ASP A 266 26.23 -20.28 -3.13
CA ASP A 266 27.00 -21.50 -3.33
C ASP A 266 27.47 -22.10 -1.98
N PRO A 267 26.89 -23.22 -1.51
CA PRO A 267 27.62 -24.06 -0.57
C PRO A 267 28.87 -24.61 -1.26
N PRO A 268 30.00 -24.80 -0.56
CA PRO A 268 31.19 -25.41 -1.13
C PRO A 268 30.80 -26.76 -1.73
N ARG A 269 31.12 -26.98 -3.01
CA ARG A 269 31.08 -28.32 -3.59
C ARG A 269 32.08 -29.15 -2.80
N ASP A 270 31.55 -30.03 -1.98
CA ASP A 270 32.31 -31.04 -1.26
C ASP A 270 32.98 -31.94 -2.30
N ALA A 271 34.24 -31.65 -2.62
CA ALA A 271 35.09 -32.48 -3.44
C ALA A 271 35.61 -33.62 -2.57
N SER A 272 34.74 -34.56 -2.23
CA SER A 272 35.17 -35.86 -1.72
C SER A 272 34.25 -36.99 -2.17
N ARG A 273 34.89 -38.05 -2.68
CA ARG A 273 34.38 -39.35 -3.21
C ARG A 273 34.03 -39.29 -4.70
N SER A 274 34.65 -40.05 -5.61
CA SER A 274 35.38 -41.33 -5.47
C SER A 274 36.12 -41.67 -6.78
N ARG A 275 37.42 -41.96 -6.70
CA ARG A 275 38.09 -43.24 -7.02
C ARG A 275 39.60 -43.05 -7.02
#